data_AF-A0A970LVG8-F1
#
_entry.id   AF-A0A970LVG8-F1
#
_cell.length_a   1.000
_cell.length_b   1.000
_cell.length_c   1.000
_cell.angle_alpha   90.00
_cell.angle_beta   90.00
_cell.angle_gamma   90.00
#
_symmetry.space_group_name_H-M   'P 1'
#
loop_
_entity.id
_entity.type
_entity.pdbx_description
1 polymer ?
#
loop_
_entity_poly.entity_id
_entity_poly.type
_entity_poly.pdbx_seq_one_letter_code
_entity_poly.pdbx_strand_id
1 'polypeptide(L)'
;MRSVKVGGGTFYNYYYYDDTGSITGFEYNGTPYYFLKNIQGDVVKICNGAGAVVAEHKYDVWGNTISITGTLASSVGQKNPFRYKG
;
A
#
# COMPACT_ATOMS: atom_id res chain seq x y z
N MET A 1 8.95 -12.30 -1.31
CA MET A 1 8.46 -11.60 -2.52
C MET A 1 7.60 -12.57 -3.31
N ARG A 2 6.30 -12.29 -3.49
CA ARG A 2 5.40 -13.09 -4.35
C ARG A 2 4.97 -12.22 -5.53
N SER A 3 4.95 -12.79 -6.74
CA SER A 3 4.57 -12.09 -7.97
C SER A 3 3.22 -12.59 -8.50
N VAL A 4 2.36 -11.68 -8.93
CA VAL A 4 1.11 -11.99 -9.64
C VAL A 4 1.24 -11.49 -11.08
N LYS A 5 1.06 -12.37 -12.06
CA LYS A 5 1.04 -12.00 -13.49
C LYS A 5 -0.31 -11.37 -13.83
N VAL A 6 -0.29 -10.20 -14.46
CA VAL A 6 -1.45 -9.62 -15.16
C VAL A 6 -1.02 -9.40 -16.62
N GLY A 7 -1.83 -9.86 -17.57
CA GLY A 7 -1.46 -9.91 -19.01
C GLY A 7 -1.43 -8.54 -19.71
N GLY A 8 -0.63 -8.45 -20.79
CA GLY A 8 -0.56 -7.29 -21.71
C GLY A 8 0.84 -6.69 -21.93
N GLY A 9 1.85 -7.21 -21.23
CA GLY A 9 3.22 -6.69 -21.14
C GLY A 9 3.63 -6.85 -19.69
N THR A 10 4.64 -7.67 -19.39
CA THR A 10 4.82 -8.26 -18.06
C THR A 10 5.13 -7.21 -16.99
N PHE A 11 4.09 -6.65 -16.34
CA PHE A 11 4.20 -5.89 -15.10
C PHE A 11 3.93 -6.84 -13.94
N TYR A 12 4.95 -7.14 -13.14
CA TYR A 12 4.79 -7.89 -11.92
C TYR A 12 4.36 -6.93 -10.80
N ASN A 13 3.19 -7.18 -10.20
CA ASN A 13 2.89 -6.57 -8.91
C ASN A 13 3.70 -7.34 -7.86
N TYR A 14 4.70 -6.69 -7.27
CA TYR A 14 5.43 -7.27 -6.16
C TYR A 14 4.84 -6.79 -4.84
N TYR A 15 4.60 -7.75 -3.95
CA TYR A 15 4.18 -7.49 -2.58
C TYR A 15 5.24 -7.97 -1.60
N TYR A 16 5.51 -7.13 -0.61
CA TYR A 16 6.45 -7.40 0.47
C TYR A 16 5.68 -7.91 1.67
N TYR A 17 6.19 -8.95 2.31
CA TYR A 17 5.61 -9.53 3.51
C TYR A 17 6.73 -9.70 4.54
N ASP A 18 6.40 -9.57 5.81
CA ASP A 18 7.28 -9.99 6.90
C ASP A 18 7.27 -11.52 7.06
N ASP A 19 8.05 -12.00 8.03
CA ASP A 19 8.19 -13.42 8.38
C ASP A 19 6.89 -14.04 8.93
N THR A 20 5.98 -13.22 9.46
CA THR A 20 4.64 -13.64 9.90
C THR A 20 3.62 -13.70 8.77
N GLY A 21 3.99 -13.23 7.57
CA GLY A 21 3.10 -13.17 6.42
C GLY A 21 2.21 -11.92 6.38
N SER A 22 2.45 -10.93 7.24
CA SER A 22 1.78 -9.63 7.19
C SER A 22 2.35 -8.78 6.07
N ILE A 23 1.48 -8.11 5.31
CA ILE A 23 1.93 -7.29 4.17
C ILE A 23 2.66 -6.02 4.65
N THR A 24 3.85 -5.76 4.14
CA THR A 24 4.69 -4.62 4.54
C THR A 24 4.82 -3.56 3.45
N GLY A 25 4.44 -3.86 2.22
CA GLY A 25 4.47 -2.91 1.12
C GLY A 25 4.27 -3.54 -0.25
N PHE A 26 4.51 -2.74 -1.28
CA PHE A 26 4.36 -3.16 -2.67
C PHE A 26 5.26 -2.36 -3.61
N GLU A 27 5.44 -2.87 -4.82
CA GLU A 27 6.10 -2.16 -5.91
C GLU A 27 5.08 -1.56 -6.86
N TYR A 28 5.29 -0.31 -7.25
CA TYR A 28 4.51 0.38 -8.26
C TYR A 28 5.45 0.98 -9.31
N ASN A 29 5.31 0.54 -10.56
CA ASN A 29 6.17 0.95 -11.68
C ASN A 29 7.68 0.81 -11.39
N GLY A 30 8.12 -0.31 -10.81
CA GLY A 30 9.53 -0.52 -10.47
C GLY A 30 10.01 0.19 -9.20
N THR A 31 9.15 0.94 -8.52
CA THR A 31 9.50 1.70 -7.30
C THR A 31 8.85 1.07 -6.07
N PRO A 32 9.63 0.77 -5.00
CA PRO A 32 9.09 0.21 -3.77
C PRO A 32 8.42 1.27 -2.90
N TYR A 33 7.29 0.88 -2.31
CA TYR A 33 6.53 1.64 -1.33
C TYR A 33 6.20 0.77 -0.12
N TYR A 34 6.19 1.38 1.07
CA TYR A 34 6.07 0.68 2.34
C TYR A 34 4.86 1.18 3.13
N PHE A 35 4.20 0.26 3.80
CA PHE A 35 3.02 0.53 4.61
C PHE A 35 3.41 0.90 6.04
N LEU A 36 2.80 1.96 6.54
CA LEU A 36 2.77 2.31 7.96
C LEU A 36 1.40 1.96 8.49
N LYS A 37 1.37 1.12 9.52
CA LYS A 37 0.14 0.56 10.08
C LYS A 37 -0.16 1.13 11.46
N ASN A 38 -1.44 1.19 11.81
CA ASN A 38 -1.86 1.39 13.20
C ASN A 38 -1.69 0.09 14.02
N ILE A 39 -2.02 0.13 15.30
CA ILE A 39 -1.92 -1.04 16.20
C ILE A 39 -2.88 -2.19 15.83
N GLN A 40 -3.93 -1.91 15.05
CA GLN A 40 -4.89 -2.89 14.55
C GLN A 40 -4.41 -3.56 13.24
N GLY A 41 -3.32 -3.07 12.65
CA GLY A 41 -2.75 -3.59 11.42
C GLY A 41 -3.24 -2.89 10.14
N ASP A 42 -4.01 -1.81 10.28
CA ASP A 42 -4.55 -1.06 9.14
C ASP A 42 -3.51 -0.14 8.53
N VAL A 43 -3.41 -0.14 7.21
CA VAL A 43 -2.51 0.73 6.46
C VAL A 43 -3.03 2.17 6.50
N VAL A 44 -2.45 2.99 7.37
CA VAL A 44 -2.82 4.41 7.53
C VAL A 44 -1.95 5.35 6.70
N LYS A 45 -0.72 4.95 6.36
CA LYS A 45 0.17 5.75 5.50
C LYS A 45 1.01 4.86 4.58
N ILE A 46 1.46 5.45 3.49
CA ILE A 46 2.39 4.84 2.53
C ILE A 46 3.59 5.77 2.40
N CYS A 47 4.81 5.22 2.53
CA CYS A 47 6.05 5.94 2.32
C CYS A 47 6.89 5.34 1.19
N ASN A 48 7.79 6.16 0.64
CA ASN A 48 8.77 5.72 -0.35
C ASN A 48 10.03 5.13 0.33
N GLY A 49 11.00 4.65 -0.46
CA GLY A 49 12.27 4.11 0.05
C GLY A 49 13.16 5.08 0.83
N ALA A 50 12.86 6.39 0.78
CA ALA A 50 13.53 7.40 1.61
C ALA A 50 12.79 7.67 2.94
N GLY A 51 11.67 6.97 3.21
CA GLY A 51 10.84 7.16 4.39
C GLY A 51 9.88 8.34 4.32
N ALA A 52 9.82 9.07 3.19
CA ALA A 52 8.89 10.19 3.03
C ALA A 52 7.46 9.67 2.81
N VAL A 53 6.49 10.21 3.55
CA VAL A 53 5.06 9.87 3.40
C VAL A 53 4.54 10.46 2.10
N VAL A 54 4.06 9.60 1.22
CA VAL A 54 3.53 9.97 -0.10
C VAL A 54 2.02 9.81 -0.22
N ALA A 55 1.42 9.00 0.66
CA ALA A 55 -0.03 8.90 0.80
C ALA A 55 -0.41 8.65 2.28
N GLU A 56 -1.54 9.22 2.70
CA GLU A 56 -2.14 9.01 4.02
C GLU A 56 -3.62 8.73 3.85
N HIS A 57 -4.08 7.63 4.46
CA HIS A 57 -5.43 7.13 4.41
C HIS A 57 -6.13 7.37 5.74
N LYS A 58 -7.33 7.93 5.65
CA LYS A 58 -8.26 8.04 6.77
C LYS A 58 -9.43 7.09 6.53
N TYR A 59 -9.77 6.30 7.53
CA TYR A 59 -10.89 5.37 7.49
C TYR A 59 -11.97 5.76 8.49
N ASP A 60 -13.20 5.36 8.21
CA ASP A 60 -14.26 5.32 9.22
C ASP A 60 -14.15 4.03 10.06
N VAL A 61 -15.05 3.90 11.03
CA VAL A 61 -15.08 2.74 11.95
C VAL A 61 -15.45 1.41 11.27
N TRP A 62 -15.88 1.44 10.02
CA TRP A 62 -16.21 0.26 9.21
C TRP A 62 -15.13 -0.05 8.16
N GLY A 63 -14.04 0.71 8.16
CA GLY A 63 -12.94 0.54 7.22
C GLY A 63 -13.13 1.20 5.86
N ASN A 64 -14.20 1.97 5.66
CA ASN A 64 -14.36 2.72 4.42
C ASN A 64 -13.37 3.88 4.39
N THR A 65 -12.76 4.10 3.23
CA THR A 65 -11.84 5.23 3.05
C THR A 65 -12.62 6.54 3.03
N ILE A 66 -12.42 7.37 4.06
CA ILE A 66 -12.94 8.74 4.15
C ILE A 66 -12.14 9.66 3.22
N SER A 67 -10.80 9.55 3.26
CA SER A 67 -9.92 10.40 2.46
C SER A 67 -8.57 9.75 2.21
N ILE A 68 -7.98 10.07 1.06
CA ILE A 68 -6.59 9.79 0.73
C ILE A 68 -5.92 11.13 0.42
N THR A 69 -4.85 11.46 1.14
CA THR A 69 -4.10 12.71 0.97
C THR A 69 -2.62 12.40 0.71
N GLY A 70 -1.85 13.39 0.24
CA GLY A 70 -0.42 13.23 -0.05
C GLY A 70 -0.06 13.44 -1.52
N THR A 71 1.25 13.50 -1.80
CA THR A 71 1.79 13.82 -3.13
C THR A 71 1.48 12.77 -4.18
N LEU A 72 1.30 11.51 -3.78
CA LEU A 72 0.96 10.38 -4.64
C LEU A 72 -0.38 9.76 -4.27
N ALA A 73 -1.29 10.55 -3.68
CA ALA A 73 -2.62 10.09 -3.28
C ALA A 73 -3.43 9.51 -4.45
N SER A 74 -3.41 10.19 -5.60
CA SER A 74 -4.16 9.81 -6.82
C SER A 74 -3.55 8.63 -7.59
N SER A 75 -2.33 8.22 -7.26
CA SER A 75 -1.64 7.09 -7.89
C SER A 75 -1.40 5.96 -6.88
N VAL A 76 -0.32 6.03 -6.11
CA VAL A 76 0.08 5.04 -5.11
C VAL A 76 -1.01 4.84 -4.05
N GLY A 77 -1.60 5.94 -3.57
CA GLY A 77 -2.66 5.90 -2.56
C GLY A 77 -3.92 5.17 -3.02
N GLN A 78 -4.41 5.46 -4.22
CA GLN A 78 -5.60 4.81 -4.81
C GLN A 78 -5.34 3.37 -5.28
N LYS A 79 -4.13 3.10 -5.79
CA LYS A 79 -3.72 1.78 -6.30
C LYS A 79 -3.35 0.79 -5.22
N ASN A 80 -3.28 1.20 -3.96
CA ASN A 80 -3.09 0.26 -2.84
C ASN A 80 -4.20 -0.82 -2.85
N PRO A 81 -3.87 -2.09 -3.18
CA PRO A 81 -4.86 -3.17 -3.22
C PRO A 81 -5.18 -3.74 -1.84
N PHE A 82 -4.42 -3.35 -0.81
CA PHE A 82 -4.58 -3.78 0.58
C PHE A 82 -5.16 -2.63 1.40
N ARG A 83 -6.49 -2.55 1.39
CA ARG A 83 -7.26 -1.61 2.22
C ARG A 83 -7.60 -2.25 3.57
N TYR A 84 -8.18 -1.45 4.46
CA TYR A 84 -8.63 -1.84 5.80
C TYR A 84 -9.20 -3.26 5.80
N LYS A 85 -8.62 -4.13 6.65
CA LYS A 85 -9.17 -5.46 6.90
C LYS A 85 -10.01 -5.37 8.16
N GLY A 86 -11.32 -5.28 8.00
CA GLY A 86 -12.22 -5.98 8.91
C GLY A 86 -12.01 -7.49 8.76
#